data_AF-A0A3D1HW03-F1
#
_entry.id   AF-A0A3D1HW03-F1
#
_cell.length_a   1.000
_cell.length_b   1.000
_cell.length_c   1.000
_cell.angle_alpha   90.00
_cell.angle_beta   90.00
_cell.angle_gamma   90.00
#
_symmetry.space_group_name_H-M   'P 1'
#
loop_
_entity.id
_entity.type
_entity.pdbx_description
1 polymer ?
#
loop_
_entity_poly.entity_id
_entity_poly.type
_entity_poly.pdbx_seq_one_letter_code
_entity_poly.pdbx_strand_id
1 'polypeptide(L)'
;MITITKISDLEKVENEAIKEKIKDLLDYFLKVYNDFCADGDISPIGAIIFIEKTADFNELSKFGVTFPITLKMFEWIQPFLDNFLSACIVLDNDRAINIIFNKSFLGEIKESNDE
;
A
#
# COMPACT_ATOMS: atom_id res chain seq x y z
N MET A 1 -11.45 -0.36 1.91
CA MET A 1 -10.18 0.08 1.28
C MET A 1 -10.07 1.57 1.45
N ILE A 2 -8.94 2.03 1.99
CA ILE A 2 -8.64 3.45 2.11
C ILE A 2 -7.41 3.74 1.27
N THR A 3 -7.54 4.72 0.36
CA THR A 3 -6.44 5.23 -0.46
C THR A 3 -5.94 6.55 0.13
N ILE A 4 -4.63 6.63 0.31
CA ILE A 4 -3.92 7.77 0.86
C ILE A 4 -2.92 8.25 -0.19
N THR A 5 -3.10 9.48 -0.68
CA THR A 5 -2.10 10.15 -1.53
C THR A 5 -1.60 11.45 -0.93
N LYS A 6 -2.22 11.95 0.15
CA LYS A 6 -1.83 13.18 0.84
C LYS A 6 -2.17 13.14 2.32
N ILE A 7 -1.59 14.08 3.09
CA ILE A 7 -1.68 14.08 4.56
C ILE A 7 -3.14 14.16 5.04
N SER A 8 -4.00 14.91 4.34
CA SER A 8 -5.42 15.02 4.70
C SER A 8 -6.20 13.71 4.60
N ASP A 9 -5.73 12.74 3.81
CA ASP A 9 -6.40 11.44 3.69
C ASP A 9 -6.24 10.57 4.95
N LEU A 10 -5.29 10.91 5.84
CA LEU A 10 -5.10 10.23 7.13
C LEU A 10 -6.34 10.32 8.03
N GLU A 11 -7.22 11.31 7.82
CA GLU A 11 -8.48 11.42 8.56
C GLU A 11 -9.43 10.25 8.30
N LYS A 12 -9.25 9.53 7.19
CA LYS A 12 -10.05 8.35 6.83
C LYS A 12 -9.68 7.11 7.65
N VAL A 13 -8.51 7.12 8.32
CA VAL A 13 -7.98 5.97 9.05
C VAL A 13 -8.25 6.13 10.54
N GLU A 14 -9.12 5.28 11.09
CA GLU A 14 -9.52 5.34 12.50
C GLU A 14 -8.47 4.75 13.46
N ASN A 15 -7.71 3.74 13.01
CA ASN A 15 -6.71 3.09 13.85
C ASN A 15 -5.44 3.95 13.93
N GLU A 16 -5.17 4.51 15.11
CA GLU A 16 -4.03 5.42 15.33
C GLU A 16 -2.66 4.81 15.00
N ALA A 17 -2.41 3.53 15.32
CA ALA A 17 -1.13 2.91 15.01
C ALA A 17 -0.93 2.72 13.49
N ILE A 18 -2.00 2.39 12.77
CA ILE A 18 -1.98 2.30 11.29
C ILE A 18 -1.79 3.69 10.70
N LYS A 19 -2.48 4.70 11.25
CA LYS A 19 -2.38 6.09 10.84
C LYS A 19 -0.96 6.64 10.99
N GLU A 20 -0.31 6.37 12.12
CA GLU A 20 1.10 6.73 12.33
C GLU A 20 2.01 6.09 11.28
N LYS A 21 1.81 4.80 10.98
CA LYS A 21 2.61 4.12 9.94
C LYS A 21 2.42 4.71 8.56
N ILE A 22 1.19 5.02 8.19
CA ILE A 22 0.89 5.65 6.90
C ILE A 22 1.51 7.04 6.85
N LYS A 23 1.43 7.80 7.94
CA LYS A 23 2.06 9.12 8.06
C LYS A 23 3.58 9.03 7.85
N ASP A 24 4.25 8.10 8.52
CA ASP A 24 5.71 7.92 8.36
C ASP A 24 6.10 7.60 6.91
N LEU A 25 5.34 6.73 6.25
CA LEU A 25 5.56 6.41 4.84
C LEU A 25 5.32 7.63 3.95
N LEU A 26 4.24 8.37 4.19
CA LEU A 26 3.89 9.54 3.41
C LEU A 26 4.93 10.65 3.57
N ASP A 27 5.34 10.96 4.80
CA ASP A 27 6.38 11.94 5.11
C ASP A 27 7.71 11.55 4.45
N TYR A 28 8.04 10.25 4.43
CA TYR A 28 9.20 9.74 3.69
C TYR A 28 9.09 10.02 2.19
N PHE A 29 7.96 9.70 1.56
CA PHE A 29 7.77 9.94 0.12
C PHE A 29 7.82 11.42 -0.23
N LEU A 30 7.12 12.27 0.53
CA LEU A 30 7.12 13.71 0.32
C LEU A 30 8.53 14.31 0.47
N LYS A 31 9.33 13.78 1.41
CA LYS A 31 10.71 14.22 1.59
C LYS A 31 11.62 13.77 0.45
N VAL A 32 11.53 12.50 0.04
CA VAL A 32 12.44 11.91 -0.97
C VAL A 32 12.10 12.39 -2.38
N TYR A 33 10.81 12.57 -2.68
CA TYR A 33 10.30 12.93 -4.00
C TYR A 33 9.65 14.31 -4.01
N ASN A 34 10.16 15.23 -3.19
CA ASN A 34 9.60 16.57 -3.01
C ASN A 34 9.40 17.33 -4.33
N ASP A 35 10.32 17.16 -5.29
CA ASP A 35 10.23 17.79 -6.62
C ASP A 35 9.05 17.27 -7.44
N PHE A 36 8.62 16.03 -7.21
CA PHE A 36 7.48 15.40 -7.87
C PHE A 36 6.16 15.59 -7.09
N CYS A 37 6.23 15.94 -5.80
CA CYS A 37 5.09 16.03 -4.88
C CYS A 37 4.90 17.46 -4.36
N ALA A 38 5.03 18.47 -5.24
CA ALA A 38 5.10 19.89 -4.85
C ALA A 38 3.88 20.41 -4.08
N ASP A 39 2.72 19.76 -4.20
CA ASP A 39 1.48 20.07 -3.49
C ASP A 39 1.19 19.13 -2.31
N GLY A 40 2.15 18.27 -1.95
CA GLY A 40 1.97 17.27 -0.89
C GLY A 40 1.17 16.05 -1.34
N ASP A 41 0.98 15.85 -2.65
CA ASP A 41 0.30 14.68 -3.22
C ASP A 41 1.32 13.71 -3.85
N ILE A 42 1.31 12.46 -3.38
CA ILE A 42 2.17 11.39 -3.88
C ILE A 42 1.56 10.64 -5.08
N SER A 43 0.37 11.00 -5.55
CA SER A 43 -0.27 10.36 -6.72
C SER A 43 0.60 10.28 -7.98
N PRO A 44 1.54 11.19 -8.27
CA PRO A 44 2.46 11.04 -9.40
C PRO A 44 3.39 9.83 -9.29
N ILE A 45 3.74 9.43 -8.07
CA ILE A 45 4.69 8.34 -7.78
C ILE A 45 4.01 7.10 -7.18
N GLY A 46 2.72 7.16 -6.87
CA GLY A 46 2.00 6.03 -6.28
C GLY A 46 0.89 6.36 -5.30
N ALA A 47 0.64 5.42 -4.40
CA ALA A 47 -0.31 5.59 -3.29
C ALA A 47 0.05 4.68 -2.11
N ILE A 48 -0.45 5.03 -0.93
CA ILE A 48 -0.51 4.11 0.21
C ILE A 48 -1.95 3.61 0.32
N ILE A 49 -2.13 2.29 0.38
CA ILE A 49 -3.42 1.63 0.43
C ILE A 49 -3.53 0.87 1.75
N PHE A 50 -4.59 1.15 2.50
CA PHE A 50 -4.97 0.35 3.65
C PHE A 50 -6.14 -0.58 3.28
N ILE A 51 -5.91 -1.88 3.41
CA ILE A 51 -6.86 -2.96 3.13
C ILE A 51 -7.55 -3.35 4.44
N GLU A 52 -8.85 -3.07 4.51
CA GLU A 52 -9.67 -3.35 5.69
C GLU A 52 -10.35 -4.71 5.58
N LYS A 53 -10.63 -5.16 4.35
CA LYS A 53 -11.31 -6.41 4.06
C LYS A 53 -10.59 -7.15 2.94
N THR A 54 -10.59 -8.48 2.97
CA THR A 54 -9.99 -9.28 1.90
C THR A 54 -10.50 -8.92 0.50
N ALA A 55 -11.81 -8.65 0.35
CA ALA A 55 -12.39 -8.30 -0.94
C ALA A 55 -11.80 -7.00 -1.55
N ASP A 56 -11.24 -6.11 -0.72
CA ASP A 56 -10.61 -4.87 -1.15
C ASP A 56 -9.34 -5.12 -1.98
N PHE A 57 -8.71 -6.29 -1.87
CA PHE A 57 -7.59 -6.62 -2.74
C PHE A 57 -8.00 -6.48 -4.20
N ASN A 58 -9.16 -7.02 -4.62
CA ASN A 58 -9.65 -6.97 -6.01
C ASN A 58 -9.72 -5.54 -6.58
N GLU A 59 -9.90 -4.54 -5.71
CA GLU A 59 -9.95 -3.13 -6.07
C GLU A 59 -8.58 -2.54 -6.44
N LEU A 60 -7.48 -3.24 -6.12
CA LEU A 60 -6.12 -2.84 -6.52
C LEU A 60 -5.91 -2.87 -8.04
N SER A 61 -6.77 -3.56 -8.78
CA SER A 61 -6.81 -3.51 -10.25
C SER A 61 -6.98 -2.07 -10.79
N LYS A 62 -7.62 -1.18 -10.02
CA LYS A 62 -7.75 0.25 -10.36
C LYS A 62 -6.41 0.99 -10.40
N PHE A 63 -5.40 0.46 -9.72
CA PHE A 63 -4.03 0.96 -9.72
C PHE A 63 -3.13 0.21 -10.72
N GLY A 64 -3.70 -0.67 -11.56
CA GLY A 64 -2.93 -1.45 -12.53
C GLY A 64 -2.33 -2.74 -11.97
N VAL A 65 -2.73 -3.17 -10.76
CA VAL A 65 -2.28 -4.45 -10.19
C VAL A 65 -3.08 -5.61 -10.82
N THR A 66 -2.37 -6.54 -11.45
CA THR A 66 -2.97 -7.72 -12.07
C THR A 66 -3.54 -8.70 -11.03
N PHE A 67 -4.69 -9.29 -11.33
CA PHE A 67 -5.32 -10.34 -10.52
C PHE A 67 -5.15 -11.74 -11.12
N PRO A 68 -5.02 -12.80 -10.30
CA PRO A 68 -4.95 -12.79 -8.83
C PRO A 68 -3.62 -12.27 -8.30
N ILE A 69 -3.64 -11.57 -7.16
CA ILE A 69 -2.40 -11.18 -6.48
C ILE A 69 -1.69 -12.42 -5.95
N THR A 70 -0.38 -12.47 -6.19
CA THR A 70 0.50 -13.51 -5.67
C THR A 70 1.61 -12.92 -4.82
N LEU A 71 2.22 -13.74 -3.96
CA LEU A 71 3.34 -13.29 -3.11
C LEU A 71 4.53 -12.73 -3.90
N LYS A 72 4.77 -13.24 -5.12
CA LYS A 72 5.86 -12.77 -6.01
C LYS A 72 5.67 -11.37 -6.56
N MET A 73 4.46 -10.84 -6.53
CA MET A 73 4.18 -9.48 -7.00
C MET A 73 4.66 -8.42 -6.00
N PHE A 74 4.87 -8.80 -4.75
CA PHE A 74 5.38 -7.89 -3.74
C PHE A 74 6.91 -7.83 -3.82
N GLU A 75 7.44 -6.62 -3.96
CA GLU A 75 8.87 -6.35 -3.88
C GLU A 75 9.38 -6.64 -2.46
N TRP A 76 8.57 -6.32 -1.46
CA TRP A 76 8.83 -6.67 -0.07
C TRP A 76 7.53 -6.80 0.71
N ILE A 77 7.57 -7.61 1.77
CA ILE A 77 6.52 -7.76 2.78
C ILE A 77 7.20 -7.79 4.13
N GLN A 78 6.78 -6.92 5.05
CA GLN A 78 7.35 -6.81 6.39
C GLN A 78 6.26 -6.72 7.46
N PRO A 79 6.45 -7.39 8.62
CA PRO A 79 5.60 -7.15 9.78
C PRO A 79 5.70 -5.71 10.27
N PHE A 80 4.57 -5.10 10.60
CA PHE A 80 4.51 -3.78 11.21
C PHE A 80 3.94 -3.84 12.63
N LEU A 81 2.85 -4.60 12.83
CA LEU A 81 2.26 -4.91 14.14
C LEU A 81 1.99 -6.41 14.24
N ASP A 82 1.54 -6.87 15.41
CA ASP A 82 1.22 -8.28 15.67
C ASP A 82 0.34 -8.89 14.59
N ASN A 83 -0.66 -8.14 14.11
CA ASN A 83 -1.63 -8.61 13.11
C ASN A 83 -1.54 -7.90 11.76
N PHE A 84 -0.56 -7.02 11.54
CA PHE A 84 -0.48 -6.23 10.29
C PHE A 84 0.85 -6.39 9.57
N LEU A 85 0.77 -6.35 8.25
CA LEU A 85 1.88 -6.31 7.32
C LEU A 85 1.87 -4.97 6.59
N SER A 86 3.07 -4.52 6.26
CA SER A 86 3.30 -3.53 5.23
C SER A 86 3.97 -4.23 4.06
N ALA A 87 3.58 -3.91 2.84
CA ALA A 87 4.15 -4.47 1.64
C ALA A 87 4.22 -3.42 0.51
N CYS A 88 4.95 -3.71 -0.56
CA CYS A 88 5.01 -2.85 -1.74
C CYS A 88 4.86 -3.66 -3.02
N ILE A 89 4.10 -3.13 -3.98
CA ILE A 89 4.04 -3.63 -5.35
C ILE A 89 4.52 -2.49 -6.26
N VAL A 90 5.56 -2.77 -7.04
CA VAL A 90 6.04 -1.86 -8.10
C VAL A 90 5.12 -2.03 -9.31
N LEU A 91 4.58 -0.92 -9.82
CA LEU A 91 3.67 -0.91 -10.96
C LEU A 91 4.44 -0.73 -12.27
N ASP A 92 5.38 0.20 -12.27
CA ASP A 92 6.28 0.51 -13.38
C ASP A 92 7.54 1.22 -12.85
N ASN A 93 8.35 1.80 -13.74
CA ASN A 93 9.62 2.43 -13.38
C ASN A 93 9.46 3.66 -12.46
N ASP A 94 8.29 4.30 -12.47
CA ASP A 94 8.05 5.57 -11.80
C ASP A 94 7.06 5.44 -10.64
N ARG A 95 6.28 4.35 -10.59
CA ARG A 95 5.15 4.20 -9.65
C ARG A 95 5.17 2.89 -8.88
N ALA A 96 4.82 2.99 -7.61
CA ALA A 96 4.60 1.85 -6.73
C ALA A 96 3.43 2.10 -5.77
N ILE A 97 2.79 1.04 -5.29
CA ILE A 97 1.81 1.13 -4.21
C ILE A 97 2.34 0.45 -2.95
N ASN A 98 2.19 1.14 -1.83
CA ASN A 98 2.47 0.58 -0.51
C ASN A 98 1.16 0.11 0.08
N ILE A 99 1.12 -1.13 0.55
CA ILE A 99 -0.11 -1.78 1.01
C ILE A 99 0.06 -2.15 2.47
N ILE A 100 -0.87 -1.71 3.31
CA ILE A 100 -0.98 -2.14 4.70
C ILE A 100 -2.21 -3.02 4.82
N PHE A 101 -2.05 -4.21 5.39
CA PHE A 101 -3.15 -5.19 5.46
C PHE A 101 -2.98 -6.14 6.64
N ASN A 102 -4.07 -6.81 7.03
CA ASN A 102 -4.03 -7.77 8.12
C ASN A 102 -3.33 -9.07 7.68
N LYS A 103 -2.47 -9.64 8.53
CA LYS A 103 -1.73 -10.90 8.29
C LYS A 103 -2.65 -12.07 7.93
N SER A 104 -3.86 -12.11 8.48
CA SER A 104 -4.84 -13.15 8.17
C SER A 104 -5.23 -13.19 6.68
N PHE A 105 -5.05 -12.09 5.94
CA PHE A 105 -5.34 -12.04 4.52
C PHE A 105 -4.23 -12.66 3.65
N LEU A 106 -3.09 -13.05 4.22
CA LEU A 106 -2.05 -13.75 3.45
C LEU A 106 -2.56 -15.06 2.84
N GLY A 107 -3.44 -15.80 3.52
CA GLY A 107 -4.01 -17.05 3.00
C GLY A 107 -4.91 -16.86 1.78
N GLU A 108 -5.32 -15.62 1.50
CA GLU A 108 -6.17 -15.24 0.37
C GLU A 108 -5.33 -14.77 -0.83
N ILE A 109 -4.06 -14.42 -0.59
CA ILE A 109 -3.07 -14.14 -1.62
C ILE A 109 -2.56 -15.49 -2.12
N LYS A 110 -2.61 -15.72 -3.43
CA LYS A 110 -2.22 -17.02 -3.97
C LYS A 110 -0.72 -17.22 -3.81
N GLU A 111 -0.32 -18.40 -3.35
CA GLU A 111 1.02 -18.90 -3.62
C GLU A 111 1.15 -19.04 -5.14
N SER A 112 2.11 -18.36 -5.73
CA SER A 112 2.46 -18.56 -7.13
C SER A 112 3.06 -19.97 -7.25
N ASN A 113 2.29 -20.92 -7.77
CA ASN A 113 2.88 -22.13 -8.35
C ASN A 113 3.62 -21.70 -9.61
N ASP A 114 4.94 -21.51 -9.51
CA ASP A 114 5.77 -21.62 -10.71
C ASP A 114 6.02 -23.11 -10.90
N GLU A 115 5.34 -23.68 -11.90
CA GLU A 115 5.88 -24.84 -12.64
C GLU A 115 6.88 -24.34 -13.69
#